data_AF-X0W6Y5-F1
#
_entry.id   AF-X0W6Y5-F1
#
_cell.length_a   1.000
_cell.length_b   1.000
_cell.length_c   1.000
_cell.angle_alpha   90.00
_cell.angle_beta   90.00
_cell.angle_gamma   90.00
#
_symmetry.space_group_name_H-M   'P 1'
#
loop_
_entity.id
_entity.type
_entity.pdbx_description
1 polymer ?
#
loop_
_entity_poly.entity_id
_entity_poly.type
_entity_poly.pdbx_seq_one_letter_code
_entity_poly.pdbx_strand_id
1 'polypeptide(L)'
;ILLAVSANSPFLDRRDTGLASVRTEIFTRTFPRCGIPERFGDWAEYAEFIETLKRVGSVVEATQLWWSVRPHHAFGTVEVRVCDAQASGPESTALAGLIAAVVVQAAIDLDSGANRNSEPLRDREIEENFWRAIRYGMDGKLVDFRAGREIEARRALDELLEWTGPARSELGIEIDLPAENGAQRYQRMAAEGQPIEQIYAAVAAETDRSFGGPVAADE
;
A
#
# COMPACT_ATOMS: atom_id res chain seq x y z
N ILE A 1 -0.29 -3.95 -5.75
CA ILE A 1 -1.05 -2.85 -6.37
C ILE A 1 -1.08 -1.61 -5.47
N LEU A 2 -1.62 -1.68 -4.24
CA LEU A 2 -1.67 -0.53 -3.31
C LEU A 2 -0.33 0.21 -3.16
N LEU A 3 0.78 -0.52 -2.95
CA LEU A 3 2.12 0.09 -2.91
C LEU A 3 2.44 0.87 -4.19
N ALA A 4 2.26 0.24 -5.35
CA ALA A 4 2.54 0.86 -6.64
C ALA A 4 1.75 2.14 -6.84
N VAL A 5 0.43 2.12 -6.58
CA VAL A 5 -0.45 3.30 -6.67
C VAL A 5 0.01 4.39 -5.72
N SER A 6 0.34 4.04 -4.48
CA SER A 6 0.71 5.00 -3.45
C SER A 6 2.16 5.51 -3.54
N ALA A 7 2.98 4.98 -4.46
CA ALA A 7 4.41 5.23 -4.46
C ALA A 7 4.72 6.73 -4.51
N ASN A 8 5.49 7.22 -3.53
CA ASN A 8 5.72 8.65 -3.34
C ASN A 8 7.13 8.97 -2.81
N SER A 9 8.08 8.04 -2.91
CA SER A 9 9.41 8.20 -2.33
C SER A 9 10.54 7.73 -3.26
N PRO A 10 10.74 8.36 -4.44
CA PRO A 10 11.79 7.94 -5.37
C PRO A 10 13.20 8.42 -4.98
N PHE A 11 13.29 9.39 -4.07
CA PHE A 11 14.54 10.06 -3.71
C PHE A 11 14.95 9.77 -2.26
N LEU A 12 16.26 9.65 -2.02
CA LEU A 12 16.87 9.54 -0.69
C LEU A 12 18.19 10.31 -0.70
N ASP A 13 18.44 11.13 0.33
CA ASP A 13 19.69 11.92 0.46
C ASP A 13 20.05 12.72 -0.80
N ARG A 14 19.05 13.37 -1.40
CA ARG A 14 19.16 14.16 -2.65
C ARG A 14 19.65 13.35 -3.85
N ARG A 15 19.41 12.04 -3.85
CA ARG A 15 19.73 11.17 -4.98
C ARG A 15 18.51 10.42 -5.44
N ASP A 16 18.44 10.23 -6.76
CA ASP A 16 17.57 9.23 -7.35
C ASP A 16 18.03 7.84 -6.93
N THR A 17 17.11 7.10 -6.31
CA THR A 17 17.35 5.76 -5.81
C THR A 17 17.14 4.71 -6.91
N GLY A 18 16.48 5.10 -8.01
CA GLY A 18 15.96 4.20 -9.02
C GLY A 18 14.76 3.37 -8.54
N LEU A 19 14.22 3.63 -7.35
CA LEU A 19 13.01 2.97 -6.82
C LEU A 19 11.81 3.93 -6.94
N ALA A 20 10.60 3.39 -6.98
CA ALA A 20 9.38 4.17 -6.83
C ALA A 20 9.05 4.43 -5.34
N SER A 21 9.39 3.48 -4.46
CA SER A 21 9.25 3.60 -3.02
C SER A 21 10.52 3.16 -2.28
N VAL A 22 11.46 4.08 -2.08
CA VAL A 22 12.64 3.82 -1.24
C VAL A 22 12.26 3.61 0.23
N ARG A 23 11.18 4.26 0.69
CA ARG A 23 10.66 4.10 2.05
C ARG A 23 10.40 2.62 2.37
N THR A 24 9.78 1.91 1.44
CA THR A 24 9.47 0.49 1.62
C THR A 24 10.74 -0.36 1.66
N GLU A 25 11.69 -0.14 0.74
CA GLU A 25 12.95 -0.91 0.71
C GLU A 25 13.80 -0.70 1.97
N ILE A 26 13.93 0.54 2.46
CA ILE A 26 14.65 0.82 3.72
C ILE A 26 13.99 0.05 4.85
N PHE A 27 12.67 0.11 4.94
CA PHE A 27 11.92 -0.45 6.04
C PHE A 27 11.98 -1.98 6.08
N THR A 28 11.87 -2.64 4.92
CA THR A 28 11.86 -4.10 4.81
C THR A 28 13.24 -4.74 4.93
N ARG A 29 14.31 -4.01 4.57
CA ARG A 29 15.69 -4.51 4.64
C ARG A 29 16.40 -4.20 5.95
N THR A 30 15.98 -3.16 6.66
CA THR A 30 16.74 -2.65 7.82
C THR A 30 16.15 -3.09 9.17
N PHE A 31 14.84 -3.32 9.23
CA PHE A 31 14.15 -3.63 10.48
C PHE A 31 13.71 -5.10 10.53
N PRO A 32 13.73 -5.74 11.72
CA PRO A 32 13.29 -7.12 11.86
C PRO A 32 11.78 -7.24 11.71
N ARG A 33 11.32 -8.36 11.13
CA ARG A 33 9.89 -8.71 11.04
C ARG A 33 9.06 -7.65 10.30
N CYS A 34 9.63 -7.16 9.20
CA CYS A 34 9.01 -6.24 8.26
C CYS A 34 8.57 -6.94 6.98
N GLY A 35 7.69 -6.30 6.21
CA GLY A 35 7.27 -6.77 4.89
C GLY A 35 5.92 -7.49 4.93
N ILE A 36 5.70 -8.37 3.96
CA ILE A 36 4.45 -9.10 3.84
C ILE A 36 4.43 -10.23 4.88
N PRO A 37 3.35 -10.35 5.68
CA PRO A 37 3.23 -11.48 6.61
C PRO A 37 3.05 -12.79 5.84
N GLU A 38 3.59 -13.88 6.39
CA GLU A 38 3.25 -15.23 5.93
C GLU A 38 1.77 -15.55 6.21
N ARG A 39 1.24 -16.53 5.48
CA ARG A 39 -0.11 -17.03 5.70
C ARG A 39 -0.18 -17.85 6.99
N PHE A 40 -1.07 -17.46 7.91
CA PHE A 40 -1.32 -18.17 9.17
C PHE A 40 -2.47 -19.18 9.12
N GLY A 41 -3.20 -19.32 8.02
CA GLY A 41 -4.33 -20.26 7.94
C GLY A 41 -5.57 -19.82 8.74
N ASP A 42 -5.47 -19.77 10.06
CA ASP A 42 -6.51 -19.35 10.99
C ASP A 42 -6.01 -18.43 12.12
N TRP A 43 -6.94 -17.99 12.97
CA TRP A 43 -6.64 -17.12 14.11
C TRP A 43 -5.84 -17.80 15.22
N ALA A 44 -6.03 -19.11 15.42
CA ALA A 44 -5.37 -19.85 16.50
C ALA A 44 -3.87 -19.98 16.22
N GLU A 45 -3.49 -20.36 15.00
CA GLU A 45 -2.09 -20.42 14.55
C GLU A 45 -1.41 -19.04 14.66
N TYR A 46 -2.10 -17.98 14.21
CA TYR A 46 -1.63 -16.60 14.39
C TYR A 46 -1.43 -16.25 15.86
N ALA A 47 -2.42 -16.49 16.71
CA ALA A 47 -2.36 -16.14 18.13
C ALA A 47 -1.25 -16.91 18.85
N GLU A 48 -1.06 -18.20 18.55
CA GLU A 48 0.01 -19.03 19.12
C GLU A 48 1.40 -18.50 18.74
N PHE A 49 1.58 -18.05 17.49
CA PHE A 49 2.82 -17.41 17.05
C PHE A 49 3.12 -16.15 17.84
N ILE A 50 2.13 -15.24 17.99
CA ILE A 50 2.28 -14.01 18.78
C ILE A 50 2.63 -14.32 20.23
N GLU A 51 1.89 -15.24 20.87
CA GLU A 51 2.13 -15.62 22.27
C GLU A 51 3.49 -16.30 22.45
N THR A 52 3.96 -17.04 21.45
CA THR A 52 5.32 -17.61 21.45
C THR A 52 6.37 -16.51 21.43
N LEU A 53 6.24 -15.51 20.55
CA LEU A 53 7.19 -14.39 20.49
C LEU A 53 7.22 -13.58 21.80
N LYS A 54 6.07 -13.38 22.45
CA LYS A 54 5.99 -12.74 23.77
C LYS A 54 6.65 -13.58 24.86
N ARG A 55 6.33 -14.88 24.91
CA ARG A 55 6.85 -15.82 25.92
C ARG A 55 8.36 -15.90 25.92
N VAL A 56 9.00 -15.86 24.75
CA VAL A 56 10.46 -15.88 24.62
C VAL A 56 11.11 -14.48 24.67
N GLY A 57 10.32 -13.43 24.92
CA GLY A 57 10.81 -12.05 25.01
C GLY A 57 11.30 -11.44 23.69
N SER A 58 10.90 -12.01 22.54
CA SER A 58 11.26 -11.45 21.22
C SER A 58 10.48 -10.17 20.90
N VAL A 59 9.26 -10.04 21.42
CA VAL A 59 8.44 -8.83 21.40
C VAL A 59 7.73 -8.67 22.74
N VAL A 60 7.43 -7.43 23.10
CA VAL A 60 6.56 -7.06 24.24
C VAL A 60 5.09 -7.11 23.82
N GLU A 61 4.79 -6.68 22.59
CA GLU A 61 3.43 -6.62 22.05
C GLU A 61 3.39 -6.86 20.54
N ALA A 62 2.22 -7.22 20.01
CA ALA A 62 2.04 -7.59 18.60
C ALA A 62 2.31 -6.43 17.63
N THR A 63 2.21 -5.18 18.09
CA THR A 63 2.51 -3.97 17.30
C THR A 63 3.99 -3.86 16.91
N GLN A 64 4.89 -4.63 17.54
CA GLN A 64 6.30 -4.73 17.18
C GLN A 64 6.57 -5.70 16.01
N LEU A 65 5.51 -6.23 15.40
CA LEU A 65 5.53 -6.86 14.08
C LEU A 65 5.19 -5.79 13.03
N TRP A 66 6.20 -5.43 12.25
CA TRP A 66 6.16 -4.29 11.35
C TRP A 66 5.68 -4.71 9.96
N TRP A 67 4.62 -5.51 9.93
CA TRP A 67 4.08 -6.04 8.69
C TRP A 67 3.30 -5.00 7.89
N SER A 68 3.30 -5.17 6.57
CA SER A 68 2.60 -4.32 5.61
C SER A 68 1.08 -4.42 5.72
N VAL A 69 0.56 -5.52 6.26
CA VAL A 69 -0.84 -5.69 6.68
C VAL A 69 -0.85 -6.49 7.97
N ARG A 70 -1.65 -6.10 8.97
CA ARG A 70 -1.73 -6.83 10.25
C ARG A 70 -3.04 -6.61 11.00
N PRO A 71 -3.46 -7.56 11.85
CA PRO A 71 -4.49 -7.30 12.85
C PRO A 71 -4.01 -6.30 13.92
N HIS A 72 -4.91 -5.42 14.38
CA HIS A 72 -4.70 -4.58 15.55
C HIS A 72 -5.65 -4.96 16.68
N HIS A 73 -5.11 -5.62 17.70
CA HIS A 73 -5.91 -6.32 18.71
C HIS A 73 -6.74 -5.38 19.60
N ALA A 74 -6.21 -4.20 19.91
CA ALA A 74 -6.93 -3.24 20.78
C ALA A 74 -8.10 -2.53 20.08
N PHE A 75 -8.14 -2.53 18.75
CA PHE A 75 -9.20 -1.87 17.97
C PHE A 75 -10.08 -2.86 17.20
N GLY A 76 -9.69 -4.13 17.11
CA GLY A 76 -10.42 -5.12 16.32
C GLY A 76 -10.39 -4.83 14.81
N THR A 77 -9.32 -4.18 14.32
CA THR A 77 -9.17 -3.76 12.93
C THR A 77 -8.08 -4.53 12.20
N VAL A 78 -8.07 -4.44 10.87
CA VAL A 78 -6.93 -4.80 10.02
C VAL A 78 -6.27 -3.50 9.56
N GLU A 79 -4.99 -3.33 9.89
CA GLU A 79 -4.19 -2.18 9.47
C GLU A 79 -3.49 -2.48 8.15
N VAL A 80 -3.76 -1.69 7.12
CA VAL A 80 -3.01 -1.71 5.86
C VAL A 80 -1.95 -0.60 5.91
N ARG A 81 -0.68 -0.99 5.93
CA ARG A 81 0.49 -0.14 6.24
C ARG A 81 1.52 -0.08 5.10
N VAL A 82 1.16 -0.67 3.96
CA VAL A 82 2.05 -0.84 2.81
C VAL A 82 2.36 0.49 2.11
N CYS A 83 1.43 1.44 2.13
CA CYS A 83 1.50 2.66 1.32
C CYS A 83 2.55 3.67 1.79
N ASP A 84 3.08 4.46 0.85
CA ASP A 84 3.79 5.69 1.18
C ASP A 84 2.79 6.79 1.59
N ALA A 85 3.28 7.82 2.30
CA ALA A 85 2.47 8.99 2.62
C ALA A 85 2.22 9.82 1.34
N GLN A 86 1.01 10.32 1.13
CA GLN A 86 0.67 11.13 -0.05
C GLN A 86 0.89 12.62 0.21
N ALA A 87 1.13 13.38 -0.86
CA ALA A 87 1.40 14.82 -0.76
C ALA A 87 0.13 15.67 -0.54
N SER A 88 -1.06 15.12 -0.77
CA SER A 88 -2.32 15.83 -0.64
C SER A 88 -3.39 15.04 0.12
N GLY A 89 -4.33 15.77 0.73
CA GLY A 89 -5.50 15.24 1.41
C GLY A 89 -6.41 14.46 0.46
N PRO A 90 -6.80 14.98 -0.72
CA PRO A 90 -7.59 14.24 -1.69
C PRO A 90 -6.97 12.90 -2.10
N GLU A 91 -5.67 12.86 -2.42
CA GLU A 91 -4.97 11.60 -2.76
C GLU A 91 -4.96 10.62 -1.58
N SER A 92 -4.75 11.13 -0.36
CA SER A 92 -4.82 10.32 0.87
C SER A 92 -6.20 9.71 1.08
N THR A 93 -7.27 10.50 0.90
CA THR A 93 -8.66 10.06 1.04
C THR A 93 -9.05 9.06 -0.05
N ALA A 94 -8.65 9.30 -1.30
CA ALA A 94 -8.89 8.37 -2.40
C ALA A 94 -8.22 7.01 -2.16
N LEU A 95 -6.98 7.02 -1.67
CA LEU A 95 -6.26 5.80 -1.31
C LEU A 95 -6.91 5.07 -0.13
N ALA A 96 -7.38 5.81 0.89
CA ALA A 96 -8.12 5.22 2.00
C ALA A 96 -9.45 4.59 1.53
N GLY A 97 -10.17 5.24 0.62
CA GLY A 97 -11.38 4.72 -0.01
C GLY A 97 -11.12 3.43 -0.79
N LEU A 98 -10.04 3.38 -1.59
CA LEU A 98 -9.62 2.16 -2.28
C LEU A 98 -9.30 1.03 -1.29
N ILE A 99 -8.56 1.31 -0.22
CA ILE A 99 -8.24 0.31 0.82
C ILE A 99 -9.51 -0.24 1.46
N ALA A 100 -10.45 0.64 1.84
CA ALA A 100 -11.73 0.22 2.42
C ALA A 100 -12.52 -0.67 1.45
N ALA A 101 -12.62 -0.26 0.18
CA ALA A 101 -13.30 -1.04 -0.85
C ALA A 101 -12.65 -2.42 -1.07
N VAL A 102 -11.32 -2.50 -1.10
CA VAL A 102 -10.58 -3.77 -1.20
C VAL A 102 -10.88 -4.70 -0.02
N VAL A 103 -10.85 -4.16 1.21
CA VAL A 103 -11.09 -4.97 2.42
C VAL A 103 -12.53 -5.47 2.46
N VAL A 104 -13.51 -4.60 2.16
CA VAL A 104 -14.92 -4.98 2.15
C VAL A 104 -15.22 -5.96 1.02
N GLN A 105 -14.68 -5.77 -0.18
CA GLN A 105 -14.85 -6.72 -1.28
C GLN A 105 -14.25 -8.09 -0.93
N ALA A 106 -13.06 -8.12 -0.31
CA ALA A 106 -12.45 -9.37 0.15
C ALA A 106 -13.31 -10.10 1.19
N ALA A 107 -13.98 -9.36 2.09
CA ALA A 107 -14.92 -9.94 3.05
C ALA A 107 -16.17 -10.49 2.36
N ILE A 108 -16.76 -9.74 1.41
CA ILE A 108 -17.89 -10.21 0.58
C ILE A 108 -17.54 -11.51 -0.15
N ASP A 109 -16.36 -11.58 -0.78
CA ASP A 109 -15.91 -12.76 -1.51
C ASP A 109 -15.70 -13.97 -0.59
N LEU A 110 -15.24 -13.73 0.65
CA LEU A 110 -15.07 -14.77 1.67
C LEU A 110 -16.42 -15.30 2.16
N ASP A 111 -17.35 -14.41 2.52
CA ASP A 111 -18.66 -14.78 3.07
C ASP A 111 -19.55 -15.47 2.03
N SER A 112 -19.51 -14.99 0.78
CA SER A 112 -20.22 -15.62 -0.35
C SER A 112 -19.55 -16.92 -0.82
N GLY A 113 -18.28 -17.13 -0.46
CA GLY A 113 -17.47 -18.25 -0.93
C GLY A 113 -17.00 -18.14 -2.38
N ALA A 114 -17.05 -16.94 -2.98
CA ALA A 114 -16.55 -16.68 -4.33
C ALA A 114 -15.06 -17.04 -4.48
N ASN A 115 -14.29 -16.95 -3.39
CA ASN A 115 -12.87 -17.29 -3.35
C ASN A 115 -12.57 -18.78 -3.05
N ARG A 116 -13.57 -19.64 -2.81
CA ARG A 116 -13.36 -21.05 -2.37
C ARG A 116 -12.54 -21.89 -3.36
N ASN A 117 -12.61 -21.58 -4.65
CA ASN A 117 -11.89 -22.30 -5.70
C ASN A 117 -10.58 -21.59 -6.12
N SER A 118 -10.22 -20.48 -5.47
CA SER A 118 -9.02 -19.71 -5.78
C SER A 118 -7.95 -19.98 -4.74
N GLU A 119 -6.94 -20.78 -5.11
CA GLU A 119 -5.76 -20.96 -4.26
C GLU A 119 -5.06 -19.61 -4.03
N PRO A 120 -4.75 -19.22 -2.78
CA PRO A 120 -3.99 -18.00 -2.51
C PRO A 120 -2.62 -18.03 -3.19
N LEU A 121 -2.07 -16.85 -3.50
CA LEU A 121 -0.68 -16.75 -3.96
C LEU A 121 0.26 -17.25 -2.87
N ARG A 122 1.36 -17.87 -3.30
CA ARG A 122 2.47 -18.27 -2.43
C ARG A 122 3.23 -17.04 -1.97
N ASP A 123 3.84 -17.08 -0.79
CA ASP A 123 4.55 -15.93 -0.22
C ASP A 123 5.62 -15.37 -1.17
N ARG A 124 6.37 -16.24 -1.85
CA ARG A 124 7.39 -15.83 -2.85
C ARG A 124 6.80 -15.12 -4.08
N GLU A 125 5.55 -15.42 -4.44
CA GLU A 125 4.85 -14.75 -5.54
C GLU A 125 4.40 -13.35 -5.14
N ILE A 126 3.94 -13.20 -3.89
CA ILE A 126 3.60 -11.89 -3.33
C ILE A 126 4.86 -11.03 -3.19
N GLU A 127 5.95 -11.59 -2.67
CA GLU A 127 7.25 -10.91 -2.53
C GLU A 127 7.82 -10.43 -3.87
N GLU A 128 7.71 -11.22 -4.95
CA GLU A 128 8.14 -10.79 -6.29
C GLU A 128 7.34 -9.56 -6.76
N ASN A 129 6.02 -9.58 -6.62
CA ASN A 129 5.17 -8.45 -6.98
C ASN A 129 5.36 -7.24 -6.05
N PHE A 130 5.71 -7.49 -4.78
CA PHE A 130 6.07 -6.46 -3.83
C PHE A 130 7.36 -5.75 -4.24
N TRP A 131 8.40 -6.49 -4.60
CA TRP A 131 9.63 -5.93 -5.16
C TRP A 131 9.39 -5.15 -6.47
N ARG A 132 8.58 -5.68 -7.40
CA ARG A 132 8.24 -4.98 -8.65
C ARG A 132 7.54 -3.65 -8.37
N ALA A 133 6.64 -3.62 -7.38
CA ALA A 133 5.99 -2.38 -6.95
C ALA A 133 6.97 -1.39 -6.31
N ILE A 134 7.91 -1.85 -5.47
CA ILE A 134 8.98 -1.03 -4.90
C ILE A 134 9.83 -0.40 -6.01
N ARG A 135 10.25 -1.20 -6.98
CA ARG A 135 11.21 -0.80 -8.01
C ARG A 135 10.60 0.06 -9.12
N TYR A 136 9.41 -0.28 -9.58
CA TYR A 136 8.85 0.29 -10.82
C TYR A 136 7.53 1.04 -10.61
N GLY A 137 6.88 0.91 -9.45
CA GLY A 137 5.63 1.62 -9.17
C GLY A 137 4.56 1.37 -10.24
N MET A 138 3.89 2.44 -10.67
CA MET A 138 2.82 2.39 -11.68
C MET A 138 3.31 2.36 -13.14
N ASP A 139 4.58 2.64 -13.39
CA ASP A 139 5.20 2.52 -14.73
C ASP A 139 5.75 1.11 -15.00
N GLY A 140 5.65 0.23 -14.01
CA GLY A 140 6.09 -1.14 -14.09
C GLY A 140 5.03 -2.14 -14.48
N LYS A 141 5.46 -3.40 -14.49
CA LYS A 141 4.61 -4.57 -14.63
C LYS A 141 4.61 -5.39 -13.35
N LEU A 142 3.50 -6.05 -13.08
CA LEU A 142 3.36 -7.11 -12.08
C LEU A 142 3.29 -8.46 -12.81
N VAL A 143 3.38 -9.56 -12.06
CA VAL A 143 3.16 -10.92 -12.54
C VAL A 143 1.77 -11.37 -12.14
N ASP A 144 0.97 -11.73 -13.14
CA ASP A 144 -0.23 -12.55 -12.95
C ASP A 144 0.23 -14.02 -12.91
N PHE A 145 0.48 -14.52 -11.70
CA PHE A 145 0.97 -15.89 -11.48
C PHE A 145 -0.07 -16.95 -11.85
N ARG A 146 -1.36 -16.62 -11.84
CA ARG A 146 -2.41 -17.56 -12.23
C ARG A 146 -2.42 -17.77 -13.74
N ALA A 147 -2.25 -16.70 -14.51
CA ALA A 147 -2.18 -16.77 -15.97
C ALA A 147 -0.75 -16.99 -16.50
N GLY A 148 0.28 -16.93 -15.66
CA GLY A 148 1.67 -17.12 -16.04
C GLY A 148 2.21 -16.03 -16.97
N ARG A 149 1.76 -14.77 -16.80
CA ARG A 149 2.11 -13.64 -17.68
C ARG A 149 2.39 -12.38 -16.90
N GLU A 150 2.99 -11.40 -17.56
CA GLU A 150 3.06 -10.04 -17.02
C GLU A 150 1.76 -9.26 -17.25
N ILE A 151 1.51 -8.29 -16.37
CA ILE A 151 0.41 -7.33 -16.47
C ILE A 151 0.94 -5.94 -16.11
N GLU A 152 0.57 -4.92 -16.89
CA GLU A 152 0.90 -3.53 -16.57
C GLU A 152 0.28 -3.15 -15.21
N ALA A 153 1.02 -2.43 -14.35
CA ALA A 153 0.53 -2.04 -13.03
C ALA A 153 -0.76 -1.21 -13.12
N ARG A 154 -0.89 -0.36 -14.15
CA ARG A 154 -2.11 0.40 -14.47
C ARG A 154 -3.29 -0.51 -14.77
N ARG A 155 -3.10 -1.52 -15.63
CA ARG A 155 -4.15 -2.49 -15.93
C ARG A 155 -4.54 -3.30 -14.69
N ALA A 156 -3.58 -3.68 -13.86
CA ALA A 156 -3.86 -4.37 -12.60
C ALA A 156 -4.68 -3.48 -11.64
N LEU A 157 -4.47 -2.16 -11.65
CA LEU A 157 -5.31 -1.21 -10.92
C LEU A 157 -6.73 -1.16 -11.51
N ASP A 158 -6.88 -1.10 -12.83
CA ASP A 158 -8.19 -1.10 -13.47
C ASP A 158 -9.00 -2.36 -13.11
N GLU A 159 -8.36 -3.53 -13.16
CA GLU A 159 -8.96 -4.80 -12.74
C GLU A 159 -9.32 -4.81 -11.24
N LEU A 160 -8.53 -4.15 -10.38
CA LEU A 160 -8.84 -3.98 -8.95
C LEU A 160 -10.05 -3.05 -8.73
N LEU A 161 -10.15 -1.97 -9.50
CA LEU A 161 -11.26 -1.02 -9.43
C LEU A 161 -12.58 -1.64 -9.92
N GLU A 162 -12.50 -2.48 -10.96
CA GLU A 162 -13.63 -3.27 -11.44
C GLU A 162 -14.07 -4.30 -10.38
N TRP A 163 -13.13 -5.08 -9.84
CA TRP A 163 -13.42 -6.09 -8.82
C TRP A 163 -14.05 -5.48 -7.55
N THR A 164 -13.61 -4.29 -7.13
CA THR A 164 -14.17 -3.59 -5.95
C THR A 164 -15.50 -2.85 -6.21
N GLY A 165 -16.05 -2.90 -7.43
CA GLY A 165 -17.29 -2.21 -7.80
C GLY A 165 -18.49 -2.46 -6.87
N PRO A 166 -18.78 -3.72 -6.46
CA PRO A 166 -19.86 -4.02 -5.52
C PRO A 166 -19.66 -3.36 -4.16
N ALA A 167 -18.49 -3.53 -3.54
CA ALA A 167 -18.16 -2.91 -2.25
C ALA A 167 -18.21 -1.37 -2.31
N ARG A 168 -17.69 -0.77 -3.39
CA ARG A 168 -17.75 0.69 -3.59
C ARG A 168 -19.18 1.20 -3.67
N SER A 169 -20.04 0.47 -4.37
CA SER A 169 -21.46 0.82 -4.53
C SER A 169 -22.21 0.73 -3.19
N GLU A 170 -21.93 -0.30 -2.40
CA GLU A 170 -22.52 -0.48 -1.06
C GLU A 170 -22.07 0.62 -0.08
N LEU A 171 -20.79 0.98 -0.10
CA LEU A 171 -20.21 1.98 0.80
C LEU A 171 -20.45 3.43 0.34
N GLY A 172 -20.90 3.63 -0.90
CA GLY A 172 -20.99 4.96 -1.52
C GLY A 172 -19.61 5.62 -1.70
N ILE A 173 -18.57 4.83 -1.99
CA ILE A 173 -17.19 5.30 -2.14
C ILE A 173 -16.86 5.49 -3.62
N GLU A 174 -16.59 6.75 -3.98
CA GLU A 174 -15.93 7.07 -5.24
C GLU A 174 -14.42 7.18 -5.06
N ILE A 175 -13.68 6.63 -6.01
CA ILE A 175 -12.21 6.61 -5.99
C ILE A 175 -11.72 7.50 -7.11
N ASP A 176 -11.16 8.65 -6.74
CA ASP A 176 -10.54 9.61 -7.66
C ASP A 176 -9.01 9.60 -7.45
N LEU A 177 -8.33 8.69 -8.13
CA LEU A 177 -6.87 8.60 -8.11
C LEU A 177 -6.29 9.45 -9.24
N PRO A 178 -5.17 10.16 -9.00
CA PRO A 178 -4.52 10.93 -10.04
C PRO A 178 -3.95 10.00 -11.13
N ALA A 179 -3.84 10.50 -12.36
CA ALA A 179 -3.26 9.75 -13.47
C ALA A 179 -1.78 9.35 -13.22
N GLU A 180 -1.07 10.16 -12.45
CA GLU A 180 0.29 9.90 -11.99
C GLU A 180 0.35 10.05 -10.47
N ASN A 181 0.94 9.07 -9.79
CA ASN A 181 1.25 9.20 -8.38
C ASN A 181 2.45 10.13 -8.16
N GLY A 182 2.74 10.46 -6.90
CA GLY A 182 3.79 11.42 -6.63
C GLY A 182 5.20 10.94 -7.04
N ALA A 183 5.51 9.64 -6.97
CA ALA A 183 6.80 9.14 -7.48
C ALA A 183 6.98 9.44 -8.98
N GLN A 184 5.95 9.20 -9.80
CA GLN A 184 5.95 9.51 -11.23
C GLN A 184 6.11 11.01 -11.48
N ARG A 185 5.35 11.84 -10.75
CA ARG A 185 5.44 13.30 -10.87
C ARG A 185 6.85 13.81 -10.56
N TYR A 186 7.46 13.31 -9.48
CA TYR A 186 8.77 13.76 -9.03
C TYR A 186 9.89 13.28 -9.95
N GLN A 187 9.80 12.06 -10.46
CA GLN A 187 10.75 11.54 -11.46
C GLN A 187 10.67 12.32 -12.77
N ARG A 188 9.45 12.68 -13.23
CA ARG A 188 9.30 13.57 -14.39
C ARG A 188 9.95 14.94 -14.15
N MET A 189 9.65 15.60 -13.03
CA MET A 189 10.25 16.90 -12.69
C MET A 189 11.79 16.85 -12.68
N ALA A 190 12.37 15.78 -12.12
CA ALA A 190 13.81 15.57 -12.13
C ALA A 190 14.37 15.33 -13.54
N ALA A 191 13.67 14.54 -14.37
CA ALA A 191 14.03 14.30 -15.76
C ALA A 191 13.98 15.57 -16.62
N GLU A 192 13.09 16.51 -16.28
CA GLU A 192 13.00 17.86 -16.87
C GLU A 192 14.08 18.83 -16.36
N GLY A 193 14.95 18.37 -15.45
CA GLY A 193 16.10 19.11 -14.93
C GLY A 193 15.84 19.92 -13.66
N GLN A 194 14.68 19.74 -13.01
CA GLN A 194 14.40 20.41 -11.74
C GLN A 194 15.29 19.82 -10.61
N PRO A 195 16.00 20.66 -9.83
CA PRO A 195 16.76 20.19 -8.68
C PRO A 195 15.86 19.53 -7.63
N ILE A 196 16.31 18.42 -7.03
CA ILE A 196 15.53 17.64 -6.06
C ILE A 196 15.07 18.49 -4.87
N GLU A 197 15.87 19.45 -4.43
CA GLU A 197 15.49 20.38 -3.36
C GLU A 197 14.27 21.22 -3.72
N GLN A 198 14.15 21.64 -4.99
CA GLN A 198 12.99 22.38 -5.46
C GLN A 198 11.77 21.47 -5.61
N ILE A 199 11.97 20.19 -5.97
CA ILE A 199 10.89 19.20 -5.97
C ILE A 199 10.36 19.03 -4.54
N TYR A 200 11.23 18.81 -3.54
CA TYR A 200 10.82 18.73 -2.14
C TYR A 200 10.11 19.99 -1.64
N ALA A 201 10.62 21.18 -1.98
CA ALA A 201 9.96 22.43 -1.61
C ALA A 201 8.56 22.55 -2.24
N ALA A 202 8.39 22.12 -3.49
CA ALA A 202 7.09 22.11 -4.16
C ALA A 202 6.10 21.13 -3.49
N VAL A 203 6.57 19.94 -3.11
CA VAL A 203 5.77 18.93 -2.41
C VAL A 203 5.33 19.43 -1.03
N ALA A 204 6.25 20.02 -0.26
CA ALA A 204 5.91 20.61 1.04
C ALA A 204 4.84 21.70 0.90
N ALA A 205 5.00 22.59 -0.09
CA ALA A 205 4.00 23.64 -0.37
C ALA A 205 2.65 23.09 -0.88
N GLU A 206 2.64 21.96 -1.58
CA GLU A 206 1.40 21.24 -1.94
C GLU A 206 0.72 20.67 -0.70
N THR A 207 1.46 19.99 0.17
CA THR A 207 0.96 19.43 1.42
C THR A 207 0.37 20.49 2.33
N ASP A 208 1.08 21.60 2.55
CA ASP A 208 0.59 22.71 3.37
C ASP A 208 -0.72 23.29 2.83
N ARG A 209 -0.82 23.48 1.50
CA ARG A 209 -2.06 23.98 0.87
C ARG A 209 -3.19 22.97 0.94
N SER A 210 -2.91 21.68 0.77
CA SER A 210 -3.93 20.66 0.67
C SER A 210 -4.51 20.25 2.02
N PHE A 211 -3.70 20.22 3.08
CA PHE A 211 -4.15 19.88 4.42
C PHE A 211 -4.48 21.11 5.27
N GLY A 212 -3.92 22.29 4.92
CA GLY A 212 -4.09 23.55 5.65
C GLY A 212 -5.25 24.43 5.17
N GLY A 213 -6.22 23.89 4.41
CA GLY A 213 -7.47 24.61 4.12
C GLY A 213 -8.16 25.06 5.42
N PRO A 214 -8.92 26.16 5.42
CA PRO A 214 -9.55 26.64 6.64
C PRO A 214 -10.43 25.54 7.22
N VAL A 215 -10.12 25.12 8.45
CA VAL A 215 -11.07 24.36 9.27
C VAL A 215 -12.32 25.24 9.31
N ALA A 216 -13.41 24.80 8.70
CA ALA A 216 -14.69 25.46 8.87
C ALA A 216 -14.92 25.54 10.38
N ALA A 217 -14.87 26.76 10.93
CA ALA A 217 -15.32 26.97 12.29
C ALA A 217 -16.81 26.61 12.28
N ASP A 218 -17.16 25.50 12.92
CA ASP A 218 -18.55 25.07 13.08
C ASP A 218 -19.37 26.27 13.61
N GLU A 219 -20.42 26.66 12.86
CA GLU A 219 -21.52 27.51 13.33
C GLU A 219 -22.60 26.67 14.02
#